data_AF-A0A0N7JEP8-F1
#
_entry.id   AF-A0A0N7JEP8-F1
#
_cell.length_a   1.000
_cell.length_b   1.000
_cell.length_c   1.000
_cell.angle_alpha   90.00
_cell.angle_beta   90.00
_cell.angle_gamma   90.00
#
_symmetry.space_group_name_H-M   'P 1'
#
loop_
_entity.id
_entity.type
_entity.pdbx_description
1 polymer ?
#
loop_
_entity_poly.entity_id
_entity_poly.type
_entity_poly.pdbx_seq_one_letter_code
_entity_poly.pdbx_strand_id
1 'polypeptide(L)'
;MKTQDLDLLKDYGEFITALSNAYNYRNIMGYISKELHKKVCDSYSDLFAKYGDKNPSLLNRKAINQATAMLLTYFMFTGIPINMEPAFKKLEIEIIKSVYLS
;
A
#
# COMPACT_ATOMS: atom_id res chain seq x y z
N MET A 1 -1.73 21.98 12.90
CA MET A 1 -1.95 20.98 11.83
C MET A 1 -3.09 21.49 10.96
N LYS A 2 -2.99 21.48 9.63
CA LYS A 2 -4.09 21.98 8.77
C LYS A 2 -5.17 20.90 8.65
N THR A 3 -6.43 21.27 8.44
CA THR A 3 -7.55 20.32 8.27
C THR A 3 -7.26 19.28 7.18
N GLN A 4 -6.66 19.72 6.08
CA GLN A 4 -6.24 18.84 4.97
C GLN A 4 -5.21 17.78 5.39
N ASP A 5 -4.34 18.06 6.36
CA ASP A 5 -3.36 17.09 6.86
C ASP A 5 -4.04 16.01 7.72
N LEU A 6 -5.08 16.40 8.48
CA LEU A 6 -5.88 15.47 9.29
C LEU A 6 -6.70 14.54 8.39
N ASP A 7 -7.33 15.08 7.35
CA ASP A 7 -8.10 14.30 6.38
C ASP A 7 -7.20 13.30 5.65
N LEU A 8 -5.99 13.72 5.23
CA LEU A 8 -5.00 12.84 4.62
C LEU A 8 -4.63 11.68 5.54
N LEU A 9 -4.34 11.95 6.82
CA LEU A 9 -3.94 10.90 7.75
C LEU A 9 -5.07 9.91 8.01
N LYS A 10 -6.33 10.37 8.03
CA LYS A 10 -7.49 9.50 8.13
C LYS A 10 -7.62 8.59 6.92
N ASP A 11 -7.66 9.16 5.71
CA ASP A 11 -7.81 8.41 4.47
C ASP A 11 -6.62 7.44 4.25
N TYR A 12 -5.40 7.87 4.60
CA TYR A 12 -4.22 7.02 4.58
C TYR A 12 -4.33 5.87 5.60
N GLY A 13 -4.84 6.14 6.80
CA GLY A 13 -5.11 5.12 7.82
C GLY A 13 -6.15 4.08 7.38
N GLU A 14 -7.19 4.50 6.64
CA GLU A 14 -8.19 3.62 6.05
C GLU A 14 -7.55 2.65 5.02
N PHE A 15 -6.68 3.17 4.14
CA PHE A 15 -5.89 2.36 3.22
C PHE A 15 -4.99 1.34 3.93
N ILE A 16 -4.24 1.76 4.95
CA ILE A 16 -3.38 0.87 5.75
C ILE A 16 -4.20 -0.23 6.43
N THR A 17 -5.38 0.11 6.95
CA THR A 17 -6.28 -0.85 7.59
C THR A 17 -6.80 -1.88 6.58
N ALA A 18 -7.20 -1.44 5.38
CA ALA A 18 -7.63 -2.35 4.31
C ALA A 18 -6.50 -3.32 3.90
N LEU A 19 -5.27 -2.81 3.74
CA LEU A 19 -4.08 -3.62 3.44
C LEU A 19 -3.80 -4.66 4.53
N SER A 20 -3.77 -4.23 5.80
CA SER A 20 -3.50 -5.12 6.93
C SER A 20 -4.53 -6.25 7.01
N ASN A 21 -5.82 -5.94 6.82
CA ASN A 21 -6.88 -6.93 6.81
C ASN A 21 -6.71 -7.95 5.66
N ALA A 22 -6.36 -7.49 4.46
CA ALA A 22 -6.13 -8.38 3.32
C ALA A 22 -4.92 -9.30 3.55
N TYR A 23 -3.83 -8.79 4.09
CA TYR A 23 -2.64 -9.59 4.42
C TYR A 23 -2.91 -10.60 5.53
N ASN A 24 -3.56 -10.17 6.62
CA ASN A 24 -3.90 -11.06 7.73
C ASN A 24 -4.83 -12.18 7.27
N TYR A 25 -5.84 -11.86 6.46
CA TYR A 25 -6.72 -12.86 5.88
C TYR A 25 -5.92 -13.87 5.03
N ARG A 26 -5.03 -13.39 4.15
CA ARG A 26 -4.18 -14.28 3.35
C ARG A 26 -3.33 -15.19 4.22
N ASN A 27 -2.71 -14.65 5.26
CA ASN A 27 -1.85 -15.44 6.14
C ASN A 27 -2.61 -16.55 6.88
N ILE A 28 -3.89 -16.34 7.19
CA ILE A 28 -4.75 -17.33 7.85
C ILE A 28 -5.32 -18.34 6.85
N MET A 29 -5.79 -17.86 5.69
CA MET A 29 -6.59 -18.68 4.75
C MET A 29 -5.78 -19.26 3.59
N GLY A 30 -4.57 -18.77 3.33
CA GLY A 30 -3.75 -19.19 2.19
C GLY A 30 -4.02 -18.44 0.88
N TYR A 31 -5.06 -17.60 0.82
CA TYR A 31 -5.47 -16.86 -0.38
C TYR A 31 -6.08 -15.50 -0.03
N ILE A 32 -6.25 -14.63 -1.03
CA ILE A 32 -6.86 -13.32 -0.85
C ILE A 32 -8.34 -13.36 -1.25
N SER A 33 -9.21 -12.87 -0.36
CA SER A 33 -10.61 -12.65 -0.69
C SER A 33 -10.77 -11.55 -1.75
N LYS A 34 -11.63 -11.79 -2.75
CA LYS A 34 -12.00 -10.79 -3.77
C LYS A 34 -12.53 -9.49 -3.15
N GLU A 35 -13.29 -9.59 -2.06
CA GLU A 35 -13.85 -8.42 -1.38
C GLU A 35 -12.76 -7.59 -0.69
N LEU A 36 -11.82 -8.25 0.00
CA LEU A 36 -10.70 -7.57 0.66
C LEU A 36 -9.76 -6.94 -0.36
N HIS A 37 -9.51 -7.64 -1.48
CA HIS A 37 -8.74 -7.08 -2.59
C HIS A 37 -9.39 -5.82 -3.16
N LYS A 38 -10.69 -5.87 -3.42
CA LYS A 38 -11.44 -4.71 -3.90
C LYS A 38 -11.33 -3.53 -2.92
N LYS A 39 -11.49 -3.77 -1.62
CA LYS A 39 -11.35 -2.72 -0.58
C LYS A 39 -9.96 -2.07 -0.58
N VAL A 40 -8.89 -2.84 -0.79
CA VAL A 40 -7.52 -2.29 -0.91
C VAL A 40 -7.41 -1.39 -2.15
N CYS A 41 -7.90 -1.85 -3.30
CA CYS A 41 -7.83 -1.08 -4.54
C CYS A 41 -8.69 0.20 -4.50
N ASP A 42 -9.91 0.11 -3.95
CA ASP A 42 -10.83 1.23 -3.81
C ASP A 42 -10.23 2.31 -2.88
N SER A 43 -9.75 1.90 -1.68
CA SER A 43 -9.15 2.84 -0.72
C SER A 43 -7.88 3.52 -1.24
N TYR A 44 -7.02 2.81 -1.99
CA TYR A 44 -5.88 3.45 -2.65
C TYR A 44 -6.32 4.41 -3.76
N SER A 45 -7.29 4.02 -4.59
CA SER A 45 -7.77 4.85 -5.69
C SER A 45 -8.37 6.16 -5.18
N ASP A 46 -9.15 6.09 -4.09
CA ASP A 46 -9.69 7.27 -3.42
C ASP A 46 -8.59 8.18 -2.86
N LEU A 47 -7.58 7.59 -2.20
CA LEU A 47 -6.42 8.33 -1.68
C LEU A 47 -5.65 9.02 -2.81
N PHE A 48 -5.36 8.31 -3.90
CA PHE A 48 -4.63 8.84 -5.05
C PHE A 48 -5.42 9.93 -5.77
N ALA A 49 -6.72 9.74 -5.97
CA ALA A 49 -7.58 10.73 -6.61
C ALA A 49 -7.64 12.04 -5.82
N LYS A 50 -7.66 11.98 -4.48
CA LYS A 50 -7.72 13.16 -3.61
C LYS A 50 -6.38 13.87 -3.45
N TYR A 51 -5.27 13.14 -3.39
CA TYR A 51 -3.97 13.69 -2.95
C TYR A 51 -2.83 13.54 -3.96
N GLY A 52 -3.05 12.86 -5.09
CA GLY A 52 -2.07 12.60 -6.15
C GLY A 52 -1.87 13.74 -7.16
N ASP A 53 -2.24 14.97 -6.80
CA ASP A 53 -2.21 16.14 -7.69
C ASP A 53 -0.80 16.42 -8.28
N LYS A 54 -0.74 17.18 -9.39
CA LYS A 54 0.51 17.47 -10.14
C LYS A 54 1.53 18.30 -9.35
N ASN A 55 1.10 19.04 -8.31
CA ASN A 55 1.97 19.77 -7.37
C ASN A 55 1.61 19.45 -5.91
N PRO A 56 1.82 18.21 -5.45
CA PRO A 56 1.43 17.81 -4.10
C PRO A 56 2.37 18.47 -3.08
N SER A 57 1.83 18.79 -1.90
CA SER A 57 2.65 19.13 -0.74
C SER A 57 3.68 18.02 -0.48
N LEU A 58 4.80 18.33 0.19
CA LEU A 58 5.81 17.32 0.52
C LEU A 58 5.19 16.15 1.32
N LEU A 59 4.21 16.44 2.18
CA LEU A 59 3.49 15.44 2.96
C LEU A 59 2.64 14.54 2.06
N ASN A 60 1.83 15.12 1.17
CA ASN A 60 1.00 14.35 0.23
C ASN A 60 1.87 13.48 -0.67
N ARG A 61 2.96 14.04 -1.21
CA ARG A 61 3.89 13.31 -2.09
C ARG A 61 4.49 12.10 -1.36
N LYS A 62 4.93 12.26 -0.12
CA LYS A 62 5.48 11.16 0.68
C LYS A 62 4.42 10.09 0.95
N ALA A 63 3.22 10.48 1.38
CA ALA A 63 2.13 9.55 1.67
C ALA A 63 1.71 8.75 0.43
N ILE A 64 1.55 9.41 -0.72
CA ILE A 64 1.16 8.75 -1.98
C ILE A 64 2.27 7.83 -2.50
N ASN A 65 3.55 8.25 -2.46
CA ASN A 65 4.65 7.39 -2.87
C ASN A 65 4.74 6.13 -1.99
N GLN A 66 4.59 6.29 -0.68
CA GLN A 66 4.58 5.16 0.25
C GLN A 66 3.38 4.24 0.01
N ALA A 67 2.17 4.79 -0.17
CA ALA A 67 0.98 4.01 -0.48
C ALA A 67 1.13 3.21 -1.77
N THR A 68 1.74 3.83 -2.79
CA THR A 68 2.01 3.20 -4.08
C THR A 68 2.99 2.04 -3.94
N ALA A 69 4.09 2.23 -3.21
CA ALA A 69 5.04 1.16 -2.93
C ALA A 69 4.36 -0.02 -2.19
N MET A 70 3.56 0.26 -1.17
CA MET A 70 2.84 -0.78 -0.42
C MET A 70 1.81 -1.53 -1.28
N LEU A 71 1.09 -0.84 -2.17
CA LEU A 71 0.14 -1.47 -3.09
C LEU A 71 0.86 -2.37 -4.10
N LEU A 72 1.99 -1.92 -4.66
CA LEU A 72 2.81 -2.74 -5.56
C LEU A 72 3.33 -3.99 -4.85
N THR A 73 3.86 -3.83 -3.64
CA THR A 73 4.26 -4.95 -2.78
C THR A 73 3.12 -5.92 -2.57
N TYR A 74 1.94 -5.42 -2.21
CA TYR A 74 0.74 -6.22 -2.07
C TYR A 74 0.42 -7.03 -3.33
N PHE A 75 0.41 -6.41 -4.51
CA PHE A 75 0.19 -7.12 -5.77
C PHE A 75 1.24 -8.18 -6.06
N MET A 76 2.52 -7.90 -5.80
CA MET A 76 3.56 -8.93 -5.94
C MET A 76 3.25 -10.15 -5.08
N PHE A 77 2.90 -9.97 -3.81
CA PHE A 77 2.63 -11.07 -2.88
C PHE A 77 1.29 -11.78 -3.08
N THR A 78 0.31 -11.15 -3.74
CA THR A 78 -1.00 -11.78 -3.97
C THR A 78 -0.93 -13.09 -4.77
N GLY A 79 0.01 -13.18 -5.72
CA GLY A 79 0.23 -14.37 -6.55
C GLY A 79 1.28 -15.35 -6.01
N ILE A 80 1.91 -15.04 -4.88
CA ILE A 80 3.05 -15.81 -4.36
C ILE A 80 2.57 -16.72 -3.22
N PRO A 81 2.94 -18.02 -3.23
CA PRO A 81 2.71 -18.90 -2.09
C PRO A 81 3.33 -18.37 -0.80
N ILE A 82 2.63 -18.47 0.34
CA ILE A 82 3.06 -17.89 1.63
C ILE A 82 4.48 -18.33 2.02
N ASN A 83 4.81 -19.60 1.79
CA ASN A 83 6.13 -20.15 2.10
C ASN A 83 7.29 -19.55 1.27
N MET A 84 6.99 -18.84 0.17
CA MET A 84 7.97 -18.15 -0.65
C MET A 84 8.15 -16.68 -0.26
N GLU A 85 7.29 -16.11 0.61
CA GLU A 85 7.39 -14.70 1.02
C GLU A 85 8.76 -14.27 1.57
N PRO A 86 9.48 -15.06 2.38
CA PRO A 86 10.79 -14.64 2.88
C PRO A 86 11.82 -14.38 1.77
N ALA A 87 11.73 -15.13 0.65
CA ALA A 87 12.59 -14.93 -0.52
C ALA A 87 12.21 -13.64 -1.27
N PHE A 88 10.92 -13.35 -1.36
CA PHE A 88 10.42 -12.14 -2.03
C PHE A 88 10.56 -10.87 -1.18
N LYS A 89 10.55 -10.95 0.16
CA LYS A 89 10.91 -9.82 1.03
C LYS A 89 12.35 -9.38 0.82
N LYS A 90 13.27 -10.32 0.57
CA LYS A 90 14.65 -9.99 0.18
C LYS A 90 14.67 -9.25 -1.16
N LEU A 91 13.91 -9.72 -2.14
CA LEU A 91 13.78 -9.06 -3.45
C LEU A 91 13.18 -7.64 -3.33
N GLU A 92 12.14 -7.47 -2.50
CA GLU A 92 11.52 -6.17 -2.22
C GLU A 92 12.52 -5.18 -1.63
N ILE A 93 13.33 -5.61 -0.64
CA ILE A 93 14.37 -4.76 -0.04
C ILE A 93 15.37 -4.30 -1.10
N GLU A 94 15.81 -5.18 -2.00
CA GLU A 94 16.74 -4.83 -3.07
C GLU A 94 16.12 -3.88 -4.10
N ILE A 95 14.85 -4.05 -4.46
CA ILE A 95 14.11 -3.12 -5.33
C ILE A 95 13.99 -1.74 -4.67
N ILE A 96 13.59 -1.67 -3.40
CA ILE A 96 13.46 -0.40 -2.66
C ILE A 96 14.80 0.33 -2.59
N LYS A 97 15.90 -0.37 -2.28
CA LYS A 97 17.25 0.21 -2.31
C LYS A 97 17.59 0.79 -3.68
N SER A 98 17.27 0.07 -4.76
CA SER A 98 17.56 0.53 -6.12
C SER A 98 16.79 1.78 -6.54
N VAL A 99 15.59 2.00 -5.98
CA VAL A 99 14.71 3.13 -6.34
C VAL A 99 14.96 4.37 -5.46
N TYR A 100 15.39 4.20 -4.20
CA TYR A 100 15.51 5.30 -3.23
C TYR A 100 16.94 5.70 -2.85
N LEU A 101 17.95 4.89 -3.19
CA LEU A 101 19.36 5.17 -2.87
C LEU A 101 20.21 5.44 -4.13
N SER A 102 19.57 5.59 -5.29
CA SER A 102 20.17 5.97 -6.57
C SER A 102 20.09 7.48 -6.84
#